data_AF-A0A143PGV8-F1
#
_entry.id   AF-A0A143PGV8-F1
#
_cell.length_a   1.000
_cell.length_b   1.000
_cell.length_c   1.000
_cell.angle_alpha   90.00
_cell.angle_beta   90.00
_cell.angle_gamma   90.00
#
_symmetry.space_group_name_H-M   'P 1'
#
loop_
_entity.id
_entity.type
_entity.pdbx_description
1 polymer ?
#
loop_
_entity_poly.entity_id
_entity_poly.type
_entity_poly.pdbx_seq_one_letter_code
_entity_poly.pdbx_strand_id
1 'polypeptide(L)'
;MRPMDPASIRAYAARDWASMAAAKRAYWAGRFQREGLRATVEASRALLAEIRHVRPDYPTEDERRADMAGHVRLRMLLDRAAHAFARR
;
A
#
# COMPACT_ATOMS: atom_id res chain seq x y z
N MET A 1 1.39 -6.01 27.17
CA MET A 1 1.95 -6.57 25.93
C MET A 1 2.97 -7.63 26.32
N ARG A 2 2.84 -8.87 25.83
CA ARG A 2 3.74 -9.97 26.20
C ARG A 2 5.13 -9.72 25.58
N PRO A 3 6.25 -9.96 26.29
CA PRO A 3 7.58 -9.77 25.72
C PRO A 3 7.78 -10.69 24.53
N MET A 4 8.26 -10.11 23.43
CA MET A 4 8.48 -10.83 22.17
C MET A 4 9.80 -11.59 22.26
N ASP A 5 9.80 -12.86 21.83
CA ASP A 5 10.98 -13.72 21.88
C ASP A 5 12.13 -13.14 21.02
N PRO A 6 13.33 -12.91 21.60
CA PRO A 6 14.47 -12.39 20.85
C PRO A 6 14.89 -13.23 19.65
N ALA A 7 14.70 -14.55 19.69
CA ALA A 7 15.03 -15.41 18.55
C ALA A 7 14.06 -15.15 17.38
N SER A 8 12.77 -14.98 17.67
CA SER A 8 11.75 -14.60 16.69
C SER A 8 12.04 -13.25 16.02
N ILE A 9 12.52 -12.26 16.78
CA ILE A 9 12.93 -10.95 16.23
C ILE A 9 14.11 -11.11 15.26
N ARG A 10 15.16 -11.87 15.66
CA ARG A 10 16.32 -12.12 14.80
C ARG A 10 15.95 -12.88 13.53
N ALA A 11 15.10 -13.90 13.66
CA ALA A 11 14.61 -14.67 12.53
C ALA A 11 13.79 -13.79 11.56
N TYR A 12 12.96 -12.88 12.07
CA TYR A 12 12.23 -11.92 11.26
C TYR A 12 13.18 -10.96 10.53
N ALA A 13 14.14 -10.38 11.24
CA ALA A 13 15.10 -9.44 10.68
C ALA A 13 15.97 -10.06 9.58
N ALA A 14 16.40 -11.31 9.77
CA ALA A 14 17.26 -12.04 8.84
C ALA A 14 16.52 -12.61 7.61
N ARG A 15 15.21 -12.36 7.46
CA ARG A 15 14.47 -12.82 6.27
C ARG A 15 15.06 -12.20 5.01
N ASP A 16 15.01 -12.97 3.93
CA ASP A 16 15.26 -12.44 2.59
C ASP A 16 14.07 -11.57 2.15
N TRP A 17 14.09 -10.32 2.62
CA TRP A 17 13.11 -9.30 2.32
C TRP A 17 13.04 -9.00 0.83
N ALA A 18 14.14 -9.12 0.10
CA ALA A 18 14.19 -8.86 -1.33
C ALA A 18 13.39 -9.91 -2.10
N SER A 19 13.63 -11.20 -1.82
CA SER A 19 12.86 -12.28 -2.44
C SER A 19 11.38 -12.23 -2.05
N MET A 20 11.05 -11.93 -0.79
CA MET A 20 9.66 -11.76 -0.36
C MET A 20 8.97 -10.60 -1.09
N ALA A 21 9.66 -9.46 -1.24
CA ALA A 21 9.12 -8.31 -1.96
C ALA A 21 8.91 -8.62 -3.45
N ALA A 22 9.85 -9.33 -4.08
CA ALA A 22 9.74 -9.78 -5.46
C ALA A 22 8.55 -10.73 -5.66
N ALA A 23 8.42 -11.74 -4.79
CA ALA A 23 7.30 -12.69 -4.83
C ALA A 23 5.95 -11.99 -4.62
N LYS A 24 5.86 -11.07 -3.65
CA LYS A 24 4.65 -10.27 -3.41
C LYS A 24 4.29 -9.44 -4.65
N ARG A 25 5.27 -8.78 -5.27
CA ARG A 25 5.05 -7.99 -6.49
C ARG A 25 4.55 -8.87 -7.65
N ALA A 26 5.18 -10.02 -7.88
CA ALA A 26 4.80 -10.95 -8.93
C ALA A 26 3.36 -11.46 -8.72
N TYR A 27 3.00 -11.81 -7.49
CA TYR A 27 1.63 -12.21 -7.15
C TYR A 27 0.60 -11.13 -7.49
N TRP A 28 0.81 -9.89 -7.03
CA TRP A 28 -0.15 -8.81 -7.25
C TRP A 28 -0.23 -8.40 -8.73
N ALA A 29 0.90 -8.36 -9.43
CA ALA A 29 0.92 -8.14 -10.88
C ALA A 29 0.12 -9.23 -11.61
N GLY A 30 0.39 -10.50 -11.31
CA GLY A 30 -0.33 -11.62 -11.93
C GLY A 30 -1.83 -11.59 -11.61
N ARG A 31 -2.20 -11.27 -10.37
CA ARG A 31 -3.61 -11.12 -9.99
C ARG A 31 -4.29 -9.98 -10.75
N PHE A 32 -3.63 -8.82 -10.85
CA PHE A 32 -4.13 -7.69 -11.61
C PHE A 32 -4.33 -8.04 -13.10
N GLN A 33 -3.39 -8.78 -13.72
CA GLN A 33 -3.55 -9.21 -15.10
C GLN A 33 -4.76 -10.12 -15.32
N ARG A 34 -5.10 -10.98 -14.34
CA ARG A 34 -6.25 -11.90 -14.45
C ARG A 34 -7.60 -11.26 -14.13
N GLU A 35 -7.64 -10.35 -13.15
CA GLU A 35 -8.88 -9.86 -12.54
C GLU A 35 -9.10 -8.35 -12.73
N GLY A 36 -8.11 -7.64 -13.28
CA GLY A 36 -8.15 -6.21 -13.52
C GLY A 36 -8.25 -5.39 -12.23
N LEU A 37 -8.85 -4.20 -12.36
CA LEU A 37 -9.01 -3.24 -11.27
C LEU A 37 -9.83 -3.77 -10.09
N ARG A 38 -10.74 -4.72 -10.32
CA ARG A 38 -11.59 -5.30 -9.27
C ARG A 38 -10.75 -5.91 -8.15
N ALA A 39 -9.70 -6.66 -8.49
CA ALA A 39 -8.81 -7.27 -7.50
C ALA A 39 -8.14 -6.24 -6.58
N THR A 40 -7.75 -5.10 -7.14
CA THR A 40 -7.15 -4.01 -6.37
C THR A 40 -8.17 -3.41 -5.40
N VAL A 41 -9.40 -3.18 -5.84
CA VAL A 41 -10.48 -2.63 -4.99
C VAL A 41 -10.82 -3.61 -3.86
N GLU A 42 -10.95 -4.89 -4.15
CA GLU A 42 -11.23 -5.92 -3.14
C GLU A 42 -10.13 -6.00 -2.08
N ALA A 43 -8.85 -6.03 -2.51
CA ALA A 43 -7.71 -6.04 -1.61
C ALA A 43 -7.70 -4.79 -0.71
N SER A 44 -7.94 -3.60 -1.27
CA SER A 44 -8.01 -2.36 -0.51
C SER A 44 -9.15 -2.36 0.52
N ARG A 45 -10.32 -2.91 0.18
CA ARG A 45 -11.45 -3.03 1.13
C ARG A 45 -11.12 -3.97 2.28
N ALA A 46 -10.48 -5.11 2.00
CA ALA A 46 -10.05 -6.05 3.03
C ALA A 46 -9.02 -5.41 3.98
N LEU A 47 -8.03 -4.70 3.44
CA LEU A 47 -7.04 -3.98 4.24
C LEU A 47 -7.68 -2.88 5.10
N LEU A 48 -8.64 -2.13 4.54
CA LEU A 48 -9.37 -1.10 5.26
C LEU A 48 -10.22 -1.67 6.41
N ALA A 49 -10.85 -2.83 6.18
CA ALA A 49 -11.61 -3.51 7.22
C ALA A 49 -10.71 -3.96 8.37
N GLU A 50 -9.57 -4.57 8.05
CA GLU A 50 -8.61 -5.06 9.05
C GLU A 50 -8.01 -3.91 9.88
N ILE A 51 -7.58 -2.82 9.24
CA ILE A 51 -7.00 -1.70 9.97
C ILE A 51 -8.02 -1.03 10.89
N ARG A 52 -9.30 -0.96 10.50
CA ARG A 52 -10.38 -0.44 11.37
C ARG A 52 -10.70 -1.38 12.52
N HIS A 53 -10.49 -2.69 12.33
CA HIS A 53 -10.63 -3.66 13.40
C HIS A 53 -9.51 -3.50 14.45
N VAL A 54 -8.27 -3.38 14.00
CA VAL A 54 -7.09 -3.24 14.88
C VAL A 54 -6.95 -1.83 15.47
N ARG A 55 -7.38 -0.81 14.72
CA ARG A 55 -7.30 0.61 15.08
C ARG A 55 -8.65 1.30 14.79
N PRO A 56 -9.61 1.26 15.73
CA PRO A 56 -10.96 1.78 15.52
C PRO A 56 -11.05 3.29 15.22
N ASP A 57 -10.05 4.06 15.67
CA ASP A 57 -9.92 5.50 15.40
C ASP A 57 -9.36 5.78 13.98
N TYR A 58 -9.02 4.76 13.20
CA TYR A 58 -8.51 4.93 11.85
C TYR A 58 -9.60 5.24 10.80
N PRO A 59 -9.35 6.17 9.88
CA PRO A 59 -8.25 7.13 9.90
C PRO A 59 -8.56 8.31 10.83
N THR A 60 -7.54 8.75 11.55
CA THR A 60 -7.60 10.02 12.27
C THR A 60 -7.79 11.18 11.30
N GLU A 61 -8.25 12.33 11.78
CA GLU A 61 -8.41 13.52 10.93
C GLU A 61 -7.05 13.95 10.32
N ASP A 62 -5.97 13.85 11.08
CA ASP A 62 -4.63 14.21 10.61
C ASP A 62 -4.16 13.28 9.48
N GLU A 63 -4.40 11.97 9.61
CA GLU A 63 -4.12 11.00 8.55
C GLU A 63 -4.97 11.27 7.30
N ARG A 64 -6.25 11.63 7.45
CA ARG A 64 -7.11 12.01 6.32
C ARG A 64 -6.60 13.25 5.60
N ARG A 65 -6.16 14.28 6.35
CA ARG A 65 -5.57 15.49 5.75
C ARG A 65 -4.27 15.18 5.01
N ALA A 66 -3.42 14.33 5.57
CA ALA A 66 -2.17 13.92 4.94
C ALA A 66 -2.41 13.13 3.64
N ASP A 67 -3.37 12.20 3.64
CA ASP A 67 -3.76 11.43 2.46
C ASP A 67 -4.30 12.33 1.34
N MET A 68 -5.20 13.26 1.68
CA MET A 68 -5.72 14.25 0.73
C MET A 68 -4.61 15.11 0.11
N ALA A 69 -3.65 15.57 0.91
CA ALA A 69 -2.50 16.32 0.40
C ALA A 69 -1.65 15.47 -0.58
N GLY A 70 -1.51 14.17 -0.31
CA GLY A 70 -0.89 13.21 -1.22
C GLY A 70 -1.62 13.09 -2.56
N HIS A 71 -2.94 12.97 -2.52
CA HIS A 71 -3.78 12.93 -3.72
C HIS A 71 -3.68 14.20 -4.57
N VAL A 72 -3.71 15.38 -3.94
CA VAL A 72 -3.51 16.66 -4.62
C VAL A 72 -2.13 16.71 -5.30
N ARG A 73 -1.07 16.30 -4.59
CA ARG A 73 0.29 16.27 -5.15
C ARG A 73 0.41 15.32 -6.34
N LEU A 74 -0.19 14.13 -6.24
CA LEU A 74 -0.22 13.16 -7.34
C LEU A 74 -0.95 13.74 -8.55
N ARG A 75 -2.11 14.37 -8.33
CA ARG A 75 -2.87 15.03 -9.40
C ARG A 75 -2.03 16.06 -10.13
N MET A 76 -1.33 16.94 -9.40
CA MET A 76 -0.45 17.94 -10.00
C MET A 76 0.70 17.32 -10.81
N LEU A 77 1.25 16.18 -10.38
CA LEU A 77 2.28 15.45 -11.12
C LEU A 77 1.74 14.89 -12.44
N LEU A 78 0.54 14.29 -12.40
CA LEU A 78 -0.14 13.76 -13.58
C LEU A 78 -0.47 14.87 -14.57
N ASP A 79 -0.99 16.00 -14.09
CA ASP A 79 -1.27 17.16 -14.93
C ASP A 79 0.01 17.65 -15.62
N ARG A 80 1.12 17.81 -14.89
CA ARG A 80 2.42 18.18 -15.50
C ARG A 80 2.89 17.17 -16.56
N ALA A 81 2.78 15.88 -16.27
CA ALA A 81 3.18 14.84 -17.23
C ALA A 81 2.32 14.91 -18.50
N ALA A 82 1.00 15.04 -18.36
CA ALA A 82 0.10 15.17 -19.50
C ALA A 82 0.44 16.38 -20.38
N HIS A 83 0.76 17.54 -19.79
CA HIS A 83 1.15 18.74 -20.54
C HIS A 83 2.52 18.60 -21.24
N ALA A 84 3.46 17.84 -20.66
CA ALA A 84 4.75 17.58 -21.29
C ALA A 84 4.62 16.71 -22.55
N PHE A 85 3.66 15.77 -22.56
CA PHE A 85 3.38 14.90 -23.71
C PHE A 85 2.41 15.51 -24.72
N ALA A 86 1.61 16.52 -24.35
CA ALA A 86 0.70 17.22 -25.28
C ALA A 86 1.39 18.30 -26.14
N ARG A 87 2.63 18.70 -25.79
CA ARG A 87 3.44 19.70 -26.50
C ARG A 87 4.38 19.12 -27.56
N ARG A 88 4.19 17.86 -27.91
CA ARG A 88 5.02 17.11 -28.86
C ARG A 88 4.14 16.62 -29.99
#